data_AF-A0AAD6Y0W3-F1
#
_entry.id   AF-A0AAD6Y0W3-F1
#
_cell.length_a   1.000
_cell.length_b   1.000
_cell.length_c   1.000
_cell.angle_alpha   90.00
_cell.angle_beta   90.00
_cell.angle_gamma   90.00
#
_symmetry.space_group_name_H-M   'P 1'
#
loop_
_entity.id
_entity.type
_entity.pdbx_description
1 polymer ?
#
loop_
_entity_poly.entity_id
_entity_poly.type
_entity_poly.pdbx_seq_one_letter_code
_entity_poly.pdbx_strand_id
1 'polypeptide(L)'
;MSGSSSFRSRGRGRGGAGRFTNSAPSTPLPPDRDLMEGLRPSPILTLQIPTTPSGAKDVVISNLESIGSYNWTTDTAPTIIVPGALSHSPIAGSPPEWQNKAPPYQVPADIGLFFVDQNGFRMPSAVLLPLITAVDMVHEARGSPAAFDWATGFDFVTDRNGLRKLMRWIDGAGADPPPRDFRIDMQLAGSTVLLNRWERRTRENFSGYSFGFNFEKASTDPALGCEQSTGHHRVIKYDMNGLKMVVRFEVDACIPSAAPPSAASKSVGSIDDLADIFASTKLGARAAPAPPKTSHGLTVVQGGAAIPHASVVELTTRAEHRVADFDWKDAYPQLFFSQTPHHFLAVHNRGRFSAVHKRKLGASELRAVERTIQPSLKKFRAALDVIKALVVKHGQRGRLTLVCRDGKLAVFERESSANCLPDEVIARFEN
;
A
#
# COMPACT_ATOMS: atom_id res chain seq x y z
N MET A 1 -50.35 16.76 -26.53
CA MET A 1 -50.40 17.94 -27.41
C MET A 1 -49.63 19.06 -26.70
N SER A 2 -48.65 19.79 -27.23
CA SER A 2 -47.83 19.78 -28.47
C SER A 2 -47.32 21.22 -28.63
N GLY A 3 -46.05 21.43 -28.98
CA GLY A 3 -45.42 22.77 -29.09
C GLY A 3 -44.46 23.03 -27.93
N SER A 4 -43.12 22.95 -28.02
CA SER A 4 -42.15 23.26 -29.09
C SER A 4 -41.88 24.74 -29.30
N SER A 5 -40.73 25.22 -28.81
CA SER A 5 -40.08 26.45 -29.28
C SER A 5 -38.56 26.26 -29.29
N SER A 6 -38.00 26.09 -30.49
CA SER A 6 -36.56 26.00 -30.75
C SER A 6 -35.88 27.37 -30.65
N PHE A 7 -34.64 27.43 -30.17
CA PHE A 7 -33.70 28.49 -30.56
C PHE A 7 -32.42 27.93 -31.18
N ARG A 8 -31.92 28.68 -32.17
CA ARG A 8 -30.98 28.18 -33.19
C ARG A 8 -29.51 28.28 -32.77
N SER A 9 -28.76 27.30 -33.26
CA SER A 9 -27.31 27.35 -33.46
C SER A 9 -26.82 28.67 -34.08
N ARG A 10 -25.69 29.17 -33.56
CA ARG A 10 -24.69 29.92 -34.32
C ARG A 10 -23.30 29.38 -33.98
N GLY A 11 -22.69 28.66 -34.92
CA GLY A 11 -21.29 28.23 -34.83
C GLY A 11 -20.32 29.25 -35.43
N ARG A 12 -19.16 29.41 -34.80
CA ARG A 12 -17.87 29.98 -35.28
C ARG A 12 -16.88 29.85 -34.12
N GLY A 13 -15.65 29.37 -34.25
CA GLY A 13 -14.98 28.73 -35.39
C GLY A 13 -13.91 27.75 -34.89
N ARG A 14 -13.38 26.90 -35.77
CA ARG A 14 -12.40 25.84 -35.43
C ARG A 14 -11.03 26.44 -35.10
N GLY A 15 -10.64 26.41 -33.84
CA GLY A 15 -9.23 26.36 -33.42
C GLY A 15 -8.81 24.90 -33.27
N GLY A 16 -7.83 24.44 -34.05
CA GLY A 16 -7.42 23.04 -34.10
C GLY A 16 -6.62 22.57 -32.89
N ALA A 17 -7.27 22.33 -31.75
CA ALA A 17 -6.68 21.53 -30.68
C ALA A 17 -6.67 20.05 -31.12
N GLY A 18 -5.47 19.52 -31.41
CA GLY A 18 -5.29 18.12 -31.75
C GLY A 18 -5.89 17.21 -30.68
N ARG A 19 -6.96 16.49 -31.04
CA ARG A 19 -7.67 15.58 -30.13
C ARG A 19 -6.79 14.34 -29.96
N PHE A 20 -6.03 14.27 -28.86
CA PHE A 20 -5.24 13.10 -28.50
C PHE A 20 -6.16 11.92 -28.16
N THR A 21 -6.66 11.22 -29.19
CA THR A 21 -7.41 9.98 -29.05
C THR A 21 -6.46 8.80 -28.91
N ASN A 22 -5.64 8.80 -27.86
CA ASN A 22 -4.94 7.59 -27.41
C ASN A 22 -5.93 6.69 -26.66
N SER A 23 -6.93 6.16 -27.37
CA SER A 23 -7.70 5.02 -26.88
C SER A 23 -6.83 3.77 -27.01
N ALA A 24 -5.96 3.56 -26.01
CA ALA A 24 -5.24 2.30 -25.88
C ALA A 24 -6.25 1.14 -25.80
N PRO A 25 -5.94 -0.05 -26.34
CA PRO A 25 -6.84 -1.20 -26.24
C PRO A 25 -7.13 -1.51 -24.76
N SER A 26 -8.39 -1.46 -24.36
CA SER A 26 -8.80 -1.81 -23.00
C SER A 26 -8.92 -3.32 -22.87
N THR A 27 -8.19 -3.92 -21.93
CA THR A 27 -8.38 -5.34 -21.60
C THR A 27 -9.74 -5.53 -20.93
N PRO A 28 -10.56 -6.50 -21.36
CA PRO A 28 -11.81 -6.83 -20.69
C PRO A 28 -11.57 -7.18 -19.22
N LEU A 29 -12.38 -6.59 -18.33
CA LEU A 29 -12.34 -6.85 -16.89
C LEU A 29 -13.69 -7.42 -16.42
N PRO A 30 -13.72 -8.21 -15.33
CA PRO A 30 -14.97 -8.59 -14.67
C PRO A 30 -15.78 -7.35 -14.26
N PRO A 31 -17.12 -7.49 -14.10
CA PRO A 31 -17.95 -6.42 -13.56
C PRO A 31 -17.53 -6.07 -12.12
N ASP A 32 -17.97 -4.90 -11.65
CA ASP A 32 -17.84 -4.53 -10.24
C ASP A 32 -18.59 -5.52 -9.34
N ARG A 33 -17.93 -5.93 -8.26
CA ARG A 33 -18.57 -6.57 -7.10
C ARG A 33 -19.53 -5.59 -6.44
N ASP A 34 -20.67 -6.07 -5.97
CA ASP A 34 -21.57 -5.23 -5.17
C ASP A 34 -20.92 -4.95 -3.81
N LEU A 35 -20.95 -3.68 -3.42
CA LEU A 35 -20.51 -3.22 -2.10
C LEU A 35 -21.23 -3.99 -0.97
N MET A 36 -22.49 -4.39 -1.22
CA MET A 36 -23.35 -5.09 -0.26
C MET A 36 -23.22 -6.63 -0.29
N GLU A 37 -22.38 -7.22 -1.16
CA GLU A 37 -22.37 -8.67 -1.34
C GLU A 37 -22.00 -9.43 -0.05
N GLY A 38 -22.75 -10.49 0.28
CA GLY A 38 -22.52 -11.29 1.49
C GLY A 38 -22.72 -10.56 2.82
N LEU A 39 -23.45 -9.43 2.81
CA LEU A 39 -23.85 -8.68 4.00
C LEU A 39 -25.35 -8.87 4.28
N ARG A 40 -25.72 -8.92 5.55
CA ARG A 40 -27.14 -8.94 5.94
C ARG A 40 -27.83 -7.64 5.49
N PRO A 41 -29.12 -7.65 5.10
CA PRO A 41 -29.76 -6.50 4.45
C PRO A 41 -29.83 -5.21 5.30
N SER A 42 -29.86 -5.34 6.63
CA SER A 42 -30.04 -4.20 7.55
C SER A 42 -28.72 -3.86 8.26
N PRO A 43 -28.35 -2.57 8.36
CA PRO A 43 -27.21 -2.16 9.18
C PRO A 43 -27.55 -2.34 10.67
N ILE A 44 -26.58 -2.81 11.45
CA ILE A 44 -26.69 -2.88 12.92
C ILE A 44 -26.48 -1.52 13.58
N LEU A 45 -25.77 -0.60 12.91
CA LEU A 45 -25.45 0.74 13.41
C LEU A 45 -25.08 1.66 12.24
N THR A 46 -25.38 2.96 12.33
CA THR A 46 -24.75 3.99 11.49
C THR A 46 -23.81 4.83 12.35
N LEU A 47 -22.53 4.84 12.02
CA LEU A 47 -21.51 5.59 12.74
C LEU A 47 -21.62 7.08 12.43
N GLN A 48 -21.60 7.89 13.49
CA GLN A 48 -21.42 9.33 13.39
C GLN A 48 -19.94 9.66 13.50
N ILE A 49 -19.50 10.75 12.87
CA ILE A 49 -18.14 11.27 13.08
C ILE A 49 -18.04 11.78 14.52
N PRO A 50 -17.10 11.28 15.35
CA PRO A 50 -17.01 11.71 16.73
C PRO A 50 -16.65 13.19 16.87
N THR A 51 -17.29 13.85 17.84
CA THR A 51 -16.86 15.17 18.32
C THR A 51 -15.62 15.04 19.19
N THR A 52 -14.63 15.90 18.97
CA THR A 52 -13.39 15.93 19.76
C THR A 52 -13.43 17.09 20.77
N PRO A 53 -13.03 16.88 22.05
CA PRO A 53 -13.01 17.96 23.03
C PRO A 53 -12.14 19.16 22.62
N SER A 54 -12.53 20.36 23.07
CA SER A 54 -11.65 21.52 22.97
C SER A 54 -10.35 21.26 23.73
N GLY A 55 -9.21 21.62 23.15
CA GLY A 55 -7.89 21.33 23.72
C GLY A 55 -7.43 19.87 23.62
N ALA A 56 -8.15 18.98 22.90
CA ALA A 56 -7.66 17.63 22.61
C ALA A 56 -6.25 17.69 21.98
N LYS A 57 -5.32 16.88 22.52
CA LYS A 57 -3.94 16.81 22.04
C LYS A 57 -3.86 16.43 20.57
N ASP A 58 -2.85 16.93 19.88
CA ASP A 58 -2.54 16.53 18.50
C ASP A 58 -2.29 15.02 18.43
N VAL A 59 -2.69 14.43 17.31
CA VAL A 59 -2.47 13.01 17.01
C VAL A 59 -1.07 12.89 16.45
N VAL A 60 -0.24 12.13 17.17
CA VAL A 60 1.17 11.92 16.88
C VAL A 60 1.42 10.42 16.78
N ILE A 61 2.40 10.05 15.96
CA ILE A 61 2.86 8.67 15.84
C ILE A 61 4.22 8.56 16.56
N SER A 62 4.37 7.54 17.40
CA SER A 62 5.57 7.26 18.19
C SER A 62 5.88 5.75 18.20
N ASN A 63 7.02 5.35 18.75
CA ASN A 63 7.44 3.94 18.85
C ASN A 63 7.39 3.18 17.51
N LEU A 64 7.76 3.86 16.42
CA LEU A 64 7.76 3.33 15.06
C LEU A 64 8.85 2.26 14.87
N GLU A 65 8.46 1.06 14.42
CA GLU A 65 9.38 -0.01 14.02
C GLU A 65 8.94 -0.65 12.70
N SER A 66 9.89 -0.90 11.79
CA SER A 66 9.68 -1.78 10.62
C SER A 66 9.83 -3.23 11.03
N ILE A 67 8.70 -3.94 11.11
CA ILE A 67 8.62 -5.34 11.58
C ILE A 67 8.58 -6.37 10.45
N GLY A 68 8.26 -5.96 9.22
CA GLY A 68 8.29 -6.85 8.06
C GLY A 68 8.21 -6.11 6.73
N SER A 69 8.44 -6.84 5.64
CA SER A 69 8.19 -6.37 4.29
C SER A 69 8.17 -7.54 3.31
N TYR A 70 7.54 -7.36 2.15
CA TYR A 70 7.56 -8.35 1.08
C TYR A 70 7.31 -7.72 -0.28
N ASN A 71 7.71 -8.41 -1.34
CA ASN A 71 7.41 -8.07 -2.73
C ASN A 71 6.45 -9.12 -3.30
N TRP A 72 5.44 -8.71 -4.09
CA TRP A 72 4.75 -9.65 -4.97
C TRP A 72 5.59 -9.94 -6.21
N THR A 73 5.52 -11.16 -6.75
CA THR A 73 6.18 -11.52 -8.01
C THR A 73 5.27 -11.43 -9.23
N THR A 74 5.82 -11.72 -10.41
CA THR A 74 5.12 -11.96 -11.68
C THR A 74 4.44 -13.34 -11.78
N ASP A 75 4.70 -14.26 -10.84
CA ASP A 75 4.22 -15.66 -10.90
C ASP A 75 2.70 -15.77 -11.04
N THR A 76 2.22 -16.91 -11.57
CA THR A 76 0.79 -17.22 -11.64
C THR A 76 0.22 -17.64 -10.28
N ALA A 77 0.99 -18.44 -9.52
CA ALA A 77 0.69 -18.72 -8.12
C ALA A 77 0.88 -17.46 -7.26
N PRO A 78 0.16 -17.31 -6.13
CA PRO A 78 0.45 -16.26 -5.16
C PRO A 78 1.84 -16.49 -4.54
N THR A 79 2.85 -15.81 -5.05
CA THR A 79 4.22 -15.87 -4.54
C THR A 79 4.64 -14.51 -4.00
N ILE A 80 5.10 -14.47 -2.76
CA ILE A 80 5.79 -13.31 -2.18
C ILE A 80 7.26 -13.60 -1.97
N ILE A 81 8.03 -12.52 -2.03
CA ILE A 81 9.44 -12.50 -1.71
C ILE A 81 9.63 -11.72 -0.41
N VAL A 82 10.25 -12.31 0.60
CA VAL A 82 10.45 -11.74 1.96
C VAL A 82 11.95 -11.54 2.22
N PRO A 83 12.36 -10.58 3.08
CA PRO A 83 13.74 -10.50 3.53
C PRO A 83 14.18 -11.73 4.33
N GLY A 84 15.22 -12.41 3.85
CA GLY A 84 15.90 -13.49 4.58
C GLY A 84 17.07 -12.99 5.44
N ALA A 85 17.55 -13.83 6.35
CA ALA A 85 18.66 -13.51 7.26
C ALA A 85 20.06 -13.71 6.66
N LEU A 86 20.18 -14.61 5.68
CA LEU A 86 21.47 -15.12 5.23
C LEU A 86 22.00 -14.29 4.06
N SER A 87 23.08 -13.56 4.30
CA SER A 87 23.79 -12.71 3.31
C SER A 87 24.54 -13.48 2.21
N HIS A 88 24.16 -14.75 1.97
CA HIS A 88 24.83 -15.66 1.03
C HIS A 88 23.91 -16.10 -0.12
N SER A 89 22.63 -15.73 -0.06
CA SER A 89 21.76 -15.67 -1.24
C SER A 89 21.78 -14.25 -1.78
N PRO A 90 22.02 -13.99 -3.09
CA PRO A 90 21.96 -12.64 -3.69
C PRO A 90 20.51 -12.11 -3.80
N ILE A 91 19.62 -12.59 -2.93
CA ILE A 91 18.18 -12.46 -2.97
C ILE A 91 17.69 -12.52 -1.47
N ALA A 92 17.38 -11.37 -0.81
CA ALA A 92 16.74 -11.18 0.54
C ALA A 92 15.88 -9.86 0.86
N GLY A 93 14.79 -9.52 0.13
CA GLY A 93 13.62 -8.57 0.30
C GLY A 93 13.70 -7.02 0.17
N SER A 94 13.39 -6.34 -0.99
CA SER A 94 13.52 -4.84 -1.13
C SER A 94 12.55 -4.08 -2.10
N PRO A 95 12.21 -2.78 -1.87
CA PRO A 95 11.65 -1.88 -2.89
C PRO A 95 12.66 -1.56 -4.00
N PRO A 96 12.24 -0.97 -5.14
CA PRO A 96 13.15 -0.55 -6.19
C PRO A 96 13.91 0.73 -5.80
N GLU A 97 15.12 0.86 -6.32
CA GLU A 97 16.12 1.86 -5.95
C GLU A 97 15.99 3.13 -6.79
N TRP A 98 15.77 4.28 -6.13
CA TRP A 98 15.65 5.59 -6.77
C TRP A 98 16.95 6.03 -7.45
N GLN A 99 16.95 6.06 -8.78
CA GLN A 99 18.11 6.36 -9.62
C GLN A 99 18.53 7.83 -9.66
N ASN A 100 17.73 8.72 -9.07
CA ASN A 100 18.03 10.16 -9.02
C ASN A 100 18.32 10.82 -10.38
N LYS A 101 17.72 10.28 -11.44
CA LYS A 101 17.90 10.72 -12.83
C LYS A 101 17.59 12.20 -12.99
N ALA A 102 18.54 12.94 -13.56
CA ALA A 102 18.37 14.37 -13.82
C ALA A 102 17.27 14.61 -14.90
N PRO A 103 16.26 15.47 -14.62
CA PRO A 103 15.35 15.95 -15.65
C PRO A 103 16.07 16.95 -16.58
N PRO A 104 15.59 17.16 -17.83
CA PRO A 104 14.34 16.62 -18.35
C PRO A 104 14.48 15.24 -19.01
N TYR A 105 13.45 14.42 -18.90
CA TYR A 105 13.27 13.22 -19.71
C TYR A 105 11.79 12.96 -20.01
N GLN A 106 11.52 12.16 -21.03
CA GLN A 106 10.18 11.77 -21.46
C GLN A 106 9.90 10.32 -21.05
N VAL A 107 8.67 10.06 -20.61
CA VAL A 107 8.11 8.70 -20.49
C VAL A 107 6.82 8.60 -21.32
N PRO A 108 6.43 7.41 -21.82
CA PRO A 108 5.13 7.21 -22.44
C PRO A 108 3.99 7.32 -21.41
N ALA A 109 2.77 7.60 -21.88
CA ALA A 109 1.58 7.54 -21.03
C ALA A 109 1.36 6.11 -20.51
N ASP A 110 0.81 5.99 -19.29
CA ASP A 110 0.48 4.69 -18.72
C ASP A 110 -0.66 4.04 -19.52
N ILE A 111 -0.48 2.76 -19.88
CA ILE A 111 -1.40 1.98 -20.72
C ILE A 111 -1.48 0.53 -20.20
N GLY A 112 -2.56 -0.17 -20.55
CA GLY A 112 -2.80 -1.55 -20.09
C GLY A 112 -3.41 -1.60 -18.69
N LEU A 113 -3.16 -2.69 -17.97
CA LEU A 113 -3.76 -2.97 -16.66
C LEU A 113 -2.81 -2.61 -15.50
N PHE A 114 -3.40 -2.15 -14.39
CA PHE A 114 -2.74 -2.01 -13.10
C PHE A 114 -3.58 -2.59 -11.97
N PHE A 115 -2.95 -2.84 -10.82
CA PHE A 115 -3.65 -3.29 -9.62
C PHE A 115 -4.21 -2.09 -8.85
N VAL A 116 -5.51 -2.14 -8.56
CA VAL A 116 -6.11 -1.29 -7.51
C VAL A 116 -5.79 -1.89 -6.15
N ASP A 117 -5.85 -3.22 -6.04
CA ASP A 117 -5.46 -3.98 -4.84
C ASP A 117 -4.82 -5.31 -5.24
N GLN A 118 -3.49 -5.34 -5.21
CA GLN A 118 -2.72 -6.53 -5.55
C GLN A 118 -2.87 -7.64 -4.49
N ASN A 119 -3.01 -7.29 -3.21
CA ASN A 119 -3.19 -8.26 -2.14
C ASN A 119 -4.57 -8.93 -2.24
N GLY A 120 -5.62 -8.14 -2.45
CA GLY A 120 -6.97 -8.64 -2.73
C GLY A 120 -7.08 -9.39 -4.06
N PHE A 121 -6.24 -9.10 -5.07
CA PHE A 121 -6.18 -9.91 -6.29
C PHE A 121 -5.53 -11.28 -6.06
N ARG A 122 -4.38 -11.30 -5.38
CA ARG A 122 -3.55 -12.49 -5.17
C ARG A 122 -4.13 -13.42 -4.10
N MET A 123 -4.72 -12.86 -3.04
CA MET A 123 -5.22 -13.57 -1.85
C MET A 123 -6.63 -13.06 -1.46
N PRO A 124 -7.65 -13.23 -2.31
CA PRO A 124 -8.97 -12.61 -2.13
C PRO A 124 -9.72 -13.03 -0.84
N SER A 125 -9.43 -14.21 -0.30
CA SER A 125 -10.00 -14.72 0.96
C SER A 125 -9.16 -14.39 2.20
N ALA A 126 -7.93 -13.90 2.03
CA ALA A 126 -6.94 -13.77 3.11
C ALA A 126 -6.02 -12.56 2.87
N VAL A 127 -6.60 -11.37 2.68
CA VAL A 127 -5.91 -10.14 2.23
C VAL A 127 -4.76 -9.71 3.15
N LEU A 128 -4.85 -10.01 4.45
CA LEU A 128 -3.81 -9.74 5.44
C LEU A 128 -2.80 -10.89 5.62
N LEU A 129 -3.01 -12.09 5.05
CA LEU A 129 -2.08 -13.22 5.24
C LEU A 129 -0.63 -12.90 4.84
N PRO A 130 -0.35 -12.27 3.68
CA PRO A 130 1.01 -11.91 3.28
C PRO A 130 1.72 -10.96 4.27
N LEU A 131 0.96 -10.09 4.95
CA LEU A 131 1.47 -9.21 6.01
C LEU A 131 1.97 -10.05 7.19
N ILE A 132 1.12 -10.95 7.70
CA ILE A 132 1.43 -11.79 8.86
C ILE A 132 2.64 -12.68 8.55
N THR A 133 2.58 -13.43 7.44
CA THR A 133 3.65 -14.34 7.01
C THR A 133 5.00 -13.64 6.83
N ALA A 134 5.02 -12.42 6.26
CA ALA A 134 6.25 -11.67 6.09
C ALA A 134 6.86 -11.17 7.41
N VAL A 135 6.04 -10.81 8.39
CA VAL A 135 6.50 -10.41 9.73
C VAL A 135 7.06 -11.60 10.51
N ASP A 136 6.38 -12.74 10.50
CA ASP A 136 6.86 -13.97 11.16
C ASP A 136 8.24 -14.36 10.62
N MET A 137 8.36 -14.45 9.29
CA MET A 137 9.60 -14.88 8.64
C MET A 137 10.74 -13.87 8.84
N VAL A 138 10.46 -12.56 8.90
CA VAL A 138 11.47 -11.55 9.25
C VAL A 138 11.87 -11.63 10.72
N HIS A 139 10.95 -12.01 11.62
CA HIS A 139 11.25 -12.20 13.04
C HIS A 139 12.11 -13.44 13.30
N GLU A 140 11.72 -14.58 12.72
CA GLU A 140 12.50 -15.83 12.72
C GLU A 140 13.89 -15.60 12.11
N ALA A 141 13.97 -14.90 10.97
CA ALA A 141 15.22 -14.54 10.31
C ALA A 141 16.16 -13.71 11.20
N ARG A 142 15.65 -12.84 12.07
CA ARG A 142 16.48 -12.06 13.03
C ARG A 142 17.09 -12.93 14.15
N GLY A 143 16.91 -14.25 14.12
CA GLY A 143 17.46 -15.19 15.11
C GLY A 143 16.68 -15.21 16.42
N SER A 144 15.43 -14.73 16.40
CA SER A 144 14.56 -14.79 17.58
C SER A 144 14.10 -16.24 17.81
N PRO A 145 14.27 -16.81 19.02
CA PRO A 145 13.94 -18.22 19.28
C PRO A 145 12.43 -18.46 19.50
N ALA A 146 11.64 -17.39 19.58
CA ALA A 146 10.19 -17.43 19.66
C ALA A 146 9.57 -16.93 18.35
N ALA A 147 8.32 -17.31 18.09
CA ALA A 147 7.52 -16.69 17.03
C ALA A 147 7.27 -15.20 17.33
N PHE A 148 6.94 -14.42 16.30
CA PHE A 148 6.50 -13.04 16.52
C PHE A 148 5.23 -13.07 17.38
N ASP A 149 5.28 -12.37 18.51
CA ASP A 149 4.15 -12.32 19.43
C ASP A 149 3.04 -11.43 18.85
N TRP A 150 2.02 -12.07 18.29
CA TRP A 150 0.79 -11.42 17.82
C TRP A 150 -0.26 -11.32 18.94
N ALA A 151 -0.07 -12.03 20.04
CA ALA A 151 -0.93 -11.98 21.22
C ALA A 151 -0.58 -10.77 22.11
N THR A 152 0.63 -10.18 22.01
CA THR A 152 0.91 -8.86 22.58
C THR A 152 -0.13 -7.89 22.04
N GLY A 153 -0.96 -7.33 22.95
CA GLY A 153 -2.16 -6.60 22.56
C GLY A 153 -1.88 -5.37 21.68
N PHE A 154 -1.90 -5.59 20.37
CA PHE A 154 -2.12 -4.59 19.33
C PHE A 154 -3.61 -4.27 19.27
N ASP A 155 -3.94 -3.05 18.89
CA ASP A 155 -5.35 -2.66 18.75
C ASP A 155 -5.87 -2.95 17.34
N PHE A 156 -5.02 -2.78 16.33
CA PHE A 156 -5.38 -2.91 14.92
C PHE A 156 -4.27 -3.53 14.06
N VAL A 157 -4.66 -4.44 13.15
CA VAL A 157 -3.85 -4.82 11.96
C VAL A 157 -4.62 -4.37 10.72
N THR A 158 -3.98 -3.60 9.83
CA THR A 158 -4.68 -2.93 8.74
C THR A 158 -3.79 -2.55 7.54
N ASP A 159 -4.42 -2.25 6.41
CA ASP A 159 -3.82 -1.48 5.33
C ASP A 159 -3.95 0.02 5.55
N ARG A 160 -2.89 0.77 5.22
CA ARG A 160 -2.90 2.23 5.11
C ARG A 160 -4.00 2.76 4.18
N ASN A 161 -4.44 1.96 3.20
CA ASN A 161 -5.58 2.25 2.34
C ASN A 161 -6.90 2.40 3.14
N GLY A 162 -7.16 1.51 4.10
CA GLY A 162 -8.35 1.55 4.96
C GLY A 162 -8.36 2.81 5.83
N LEU A 163 -7.20 3.17 6.39
CA LEU A 163 -7.05 4.40 7.19
C LEU A 163 -7.31 5.67 6.35
N ARG A 164 -6.85 5.72 5.10
CA ARG A 164 -7.18 6.82 4.17
C ARG A 164 -8.65 6.87 3.78
N LYS A 165 -9.32 5.72 3.59
CA LYS A 165 -10.77 5.66 3.36
C LYS A 165 -11.56 6.27 4.53
N LEU A 166 -11.20 5.91 5.76
CA LEU A 166 -11.79 6.50 6.97
C LEU A 166 -11.51 8.00 7.11
N MET A 167 -10.30 8.49 6.82
CA MET A 167 -10.01 9.94 6.77
C MET A 167 -10.90 10.67 5.76
N ARG A 168 -11.04 10.15 4.53
CA ARG A 168 -11.91 10.76 3.49
C ARG A 168 -13.37 10.83 3.92
N TRP A 169 -13.88 9.84 4.64
CA TRP A 169 -15.22 9.89 5.25
C TRP A 169 -15.34 11.04 6.25
N ILE A 170 -14.32 11.24 7.09
CA ILE A 170 -14.29 12.27 8.13
C ILE A 170 -14.17 13.68 7.54
N ASP A 171 -13.35 13.84 6.52
CA ASP A 171 -13.10 15.13 5.85
C ASP A 171 -14.25 15.56 4.92
N GLY A 172 -14.96 14.61 4.31
CA GLY A 172 -16.01 14.89 3.33
C GLY A 172 -17.45 14.74 3.83
N ALA A 173 -17.70 14.65 5.14
CA ALA A 173 -19.07 14.64 5.64
C ALA A 173 -19.81 15.95 5.32
N GLY A 174 -20.95 15.82 4.62
CA GLY A 174 -21.70 16.96 4.11
C GLY A 174 -21.09 17.64 2.88
N ALA A 175 -20.03 17.07 2.28
CA ALA A 175 -19.47 17.55 1.03
C ALA A 175 -20.32 17.13 -0.18
N ASP A 176 -20.30 17.96 -1.23
CA ASP A 176 -20.84 17.66 -2.55
C ASP A 176 -19.72 17.79 -3.60
N PRO A 177 -19.36 16.70 -4.32
CA PRO A 177 -19.87 15.34 -4.17
C PRO A 177 -19.44 14.68 -2.85
N PRO A 178 -20.16 13.66 -2.37
CA PRO A 178 -19.81 12.93 -1.16
C PRO A 178 -18.49 12.13 -1.31
N PRO A 179 -17.90 11.67 -0.19
CA PRO A 179 -16.80 10.72 -0.19
C PRO A 179 -17.12 9.49 -1.04
N ARG A 180 -16.11 8.99 -1.77
CA ARG A 180 -16.24 7.75 -2.56
C ARG A 180 -16.68 6.59 -1.66
N ASP A 181 -17.64 5.82 -2.15
CA ASP A 181 -18.05 4.55 -1.56
C ASP A 181 -16.85 3.64 -1.26
N PHE A 182 -16.87 3.01 -0.09
CA PHE A 182 -15.87 2.00 0.27
C PHE A 182 -16.41 0.96 1.25
N ARG A 183 -15.70 -0.15 1.34
CA ARG A 183 -15.95 -1.23 2.30
C ARG A 183 -14.65 -1.64 3.01
N ILE A 184 -14.78 -2.02 4.28
CA ILE A 184 -13.71 -2.60 5.12
C ILE A 184 -14.34 -3.74 5.92
N ASP A 185 -13.82 -4.96 5.76
CA ASP A 185 -14.32 -6.15 6.47
C ASP A 185 -13.55 -6.33 7.78
N MET A 186 -14.27 -6.44 8.89
CA MET A 186 -13.73 -6.37 10.25
C MET A 186 -13.92 -7.68 11.01
N GLN A 187 -12.86 -8.11 11.69
CA GLN A 187 -12.87 -9.28 12.56
C GLN A 187 -12.03 -9.02 13.81
N LEU A 188 -12.44 -9.57 14.96
CA LEU A 188 -11.59 -9.66 16.15
C LEU A 188 -10.80 -10.99 16.11
N ALA A 189 -9.49 -10.92 16.33
CA ALA A 189 -8.60 -12.06 16.55
C ALA A 189 -7.83 -11.80 17.85
N GLY A 190 -7.93 -12.70 18.83
CA GLY A 190 -7.53 -12.39 20.20
C GLY A 190 -8.24 -11.14 20.73
N SER A 191 -7.44 -10.11 21.02
CA SER A 191 -7.91 -8.75 21.37
C SER A 191 -7.75 -7.72 20.23
N THR A 192 -7.18 -8.13 19.09
CA THR A 192 -6.77 -7.26 17.98
C THR A 192 -7.84 -7.16 16.90
N VAL A 193 -8.10 -5.95 16.39
CA VAL A 193 -9.07 -5.73 15.30
C VAL A 193 -8.39 -5.79 13.93
N LEU A 194 -8.77 -6.77 13.13
CA LEU A 194 -8.32 -6.94 11.75
C LEU A 194 -9.21 -6.10 10.83
N LEU A 195 -8.64 -5.08 10.18
CA LEU A 195 -9.33 -4.26 9.16
C LEU A 195 -8.87 -4.69 7.77
N ASN A 196 -9.67 -5.54 7.13
CA ASN A 196 -9.37 -6.13 5.83
C ASN A 196 -9.82 -5.19 4.72
N ARG A 197 -8.89 -4.86 3.82
CA ARG A 197 -9.18 -4.09 2.62
C ARG A 197 -10.15 -4.87 1.72
N TRP A 198 -11.20 -4.19 1.28
CA TRP A 198 -12.11 -4.67 0.25
C TRP A 198 -12.16 -3.62 -0.88
N GLU A 199 -12.16 -4.10 -2.13
CA GLU A 199 -12.38 -3.29 -3.32
C GLU A 199 -13.40 -3.97 -4.25
N ARG A 200 -14.23 -3.14 -4.90
CA ARG A 200 -15.21 -3.56 -5.92
C ARG A 200 -14.56 -4.24 -7.13
N ARG A 201 -13.32 -3.86 -7.42
CA ARG A 201 -12.44 -4.43 -8.42
C ARG A 201 -11.00 -4.32 -7.93
N THR A 202 -10.19 -5.33 -8.23
CA THR A 202 -8.78 -5.39 -7.81
C THR A 202 -7.80 -4.94 -8.90
N ARG A 203 -8.29 -4.72 -10.13
CA ARG A 203 -7.54 -4.24 -11.30
C ARG A 203 -8.36 -3.22 -12.09
N GLU A 204 -7.68 -2.31 -12.76
CA GLU A 204 -8.25 -1.31 -13.67
C GLU A 204 -7.40 -1.17 -14.94
N ASN A 205 -8.00 -0.65 -16.02
CA ASN A 205 -7.25 -0.18 -17.18
C ASN A 205 -6.78 1.26 -16.94
N PHE A 206 -5.54 1.58 -17.28
CA PHE A 206 -5.08 2.97 -17.32
C PHE A 206 -5.88 3.79 -18.32
N SER A 207 -6.11 5.06 -17.99
CA SER A 207 -6.89 5.98 -18.83
C SER A 207 -6.15 6.48 -20.08
N GLY A 208 -4.85 6.21 -20.22
CA GLY A 208 -3.98 6.81 -21.25
C GLY A 208 -3.57 8.26 -20.99
N TYR A 209 -3.96 8.84 -19.83
CA TYR A 209 -3.66 10.24 -19.46
C TYR A 209 -2.78 10.40 -18.20
N SER A 210 -2.43 9.30 -17.53
CA SER A 210 -1.46 9.29 -16.43
C SER A 210 -0.06 8.96 -16.95
N PHE A 211 0.95 9.29 -16.13
CA PHE A 211 2.37 9.04 -16.42
C PHE A 211 3.11 8.55 -15.16
N GLY A 212 2.38 8.08 -14.16
CA GLY A 212 2.91 7.77 -12.83
C GLY A 212 3.70 6.47 -12.83
N PHE A 213 3.11 5.43 -13.41
CA PHE A 213 3.70 4.09 -13.46
C PHE A 213 4.94 4.05 -14.36
N ASN A 214 4.87 4.69 -15.53
CA ASN A 214 6.04 4.82 -16.40
C ASN A 214 7.09 5.81 -15.87
N PHE A 215 6.72 6.77 -15.01
CA PHE A 215 7.69 7.62 -14.31
C PHE A 215 8.49 6.82 -13.28
N GLU A 216 7.80 6.07 -12.41
CA GLU A 216 8.42 5.18 -11.42
C GLU A 216 9.40 4.23 -12.11
N LYS A 217 8.91 3.44 -13.07
CA LYS A 217 9.73 2.51 -13.87
C LYS A 217 10.92 3.15 -14.59
N ALA A 218 10.85 4.43 -14.96
CA ALA A 218 11.95 5.14 -15.64
C ALA A 218 12.91 5.87 -14.68
N SER A 219 12.61 5.84 -13.37
CA SER A 219 13.32 6.56 -12.31
C SER A 219 13.82 5.66 -11.18
N THR A 220 13.45 4.38 -11.20
CA THR A 220 13.85 3.36 -10.23
C THR A 220 14.33 2.10 -10.94
N ASP A 221 15.39 1.47 -10.42
CA ASP A 221 15.79 0.13 -10.86
C ASP A 221 15.38 -0.92 -9.82
N PRO A 222 15.00 -2.15 -10.20
CA PRO A 222 14.78 -3.21 -9.22
C PRO A 222 16.05 -3.45 -8.39
N ALA A 223 15.90 -3.54 -7.07
CA ALA A 223 16.98 -4.00 -6.22
C ALA A 223 17.39 -5.45 -6.60
N LEU A 224 18.66 -5.81 -6.38
CA LEU A 224 19.18 -7.14 -6.75
C LEU A 224 18.32 -8.26 -6.14
N GLY A 225 17.86 -9.18 -6.98
CA GLY A 225 16.97 -10.27 -6.59
C GLY A 225 15.48 -9.90 -6.48
N CYS A 226 15.10 -8.67 -6.81
CA CYS A 226 13.71 -8.19 -6.90
C CYS A 226 13.28 -7.91 -8.35
N GLU A 227 13.99 -8.41 -9.36
CA GLU A 227 13.74 -8.14 -10.79
C GLU A 227 12.37 -8.66 -11.27
N GLN A 228 11.83 -9.68 -10.60
CA GLN A 228 10.46 -10.19 -10.83
C GLN A 228 9.40 -9.49 -9.96
N SER A 229 9.75 -8.43 -9.22
CA SER A 229 8.80 -7.74 -8.36
C SER A 229 7.73 -6.99 -9.16
N THR A 230 6.51 -7.01 -8.65
CA THR A 230 5.35 -6.29 -9.18
C THR A 230 4.74 -5.31 -8.15
N GLY A 231 5.48 -5.01 -7.08
CA GLY A 231 5.06 -4.11 -5.99
C GLY A 231 5.66 -4.52 -4.64
N HIS A 232 6.31 -3.58 -3.94
CA HIS A 232 6.87 -3.80 -2.60
C HIS A 232 5.93 -3.29 -1.51
N HIS A 233 5.77 -4.07 -0.45
CA HIS A 233 4.92 -3.79 0.69
C HIS A 233 5.74 -3.78 1.97
N ARG A 234 5.67 -2.68 2.73
CA ARG A 234 6.26 -2.55 4.07
C ARG A 234 5.20 -2.81 5.13
N VAL A 235 5.61 -3.41 6.25
CA VAL A 235 4.82 -3.57 7.47
C VAL A 235 5.53 -2.87 8.63
N ILE A 236 4.85 -1.88 9.22
CA ILE A 236 5.32 -1.15 10.40
C ILE A 236 4.38 -1.39 11.59
N LYS A 237 4.90 -1.30 12.81
CA LYS A 237 4.10 -1.05 14.02
C LYS A 237 4.42 0.31 14.60
N TYR A 238 3.46 0.92 15.28
CA TYR A 238 3.64 2.17 16.02
C TYR A 238 2.54 2.40 17.06
N ASP A 239 2.76 3.34 17.99
CA ASP A 239 1.74 3.92 18.86
C ASP A 239 1.19 5.21 18.25
N MET A 240 -0.13 5.35 18.22
CA MET A 240 -0.84 6.56 17.82
C MET A 240 -1.77 7.03 18.95
N ASN A 241 -1.24 7.89 19.82
CA ASN A 241 -1.92 8.36 21.04
C ASN A 241 -2.49 7.18 21.86
N GLY A 242 -1.63 6.24 22.25
CA GLY A 242 -1.98 5.06 23.04
C GLY A 242 -2.62 3.91 22.25
N LEU A 243 -2.78 4.06 20.92
CA LEU A 243 -3.34 3.03 20.04
C LEU A 243 -2.22 2.33 19.29
N LYS A 244 -2.00 1.04 19.58
CA LYS A 244 -0.97 0.20 18.98
C LYS A 244 -1.44 -0.33 17.63
N MET A 245 -0.83 0.19 16.57
CA MET A 245 -1.16 -0.13 15.18
C MET A 245 -0.12 -1.06 14.57
N VAL A 246 -0.57 -1.99 13.73
CA VAL A 246 0.23 -2.64 12.69
C VAL A 246 -0.33 -2.25 11.34
N VAL A 247 0.49 -1.63 10.49
CA VAL A 247 0.05 -1.04 9.22
C VAL A 247 0.91 -1.55 8.06
N ARG A 248 0.25 -2.11 7.04
CA ARG A 248 0.85 -2.38 5.73
C ARG A 248 0.62 -1.23 4.76
N PHE A 249 1.62 -0.94 3.94
CA PHE A 249 1.53 -0.03 2.80
C PHE A 249 2.49 -0.42 1.68
N GLU A 250 2.13 -0.07 0.45
CA GLU A 250 3.01 -0.11 -0.71
C GLU A 250 4.11 0.96 -0.60
N VAL A 251 5.31 0.65 -1.08
CA VAL A 251 6.47 1.57 -1.16
C VAL A 251 6.95 1.65 -2.61
N ASP A 252 6.86 2.84 -3.18
CA ASP A 252 7.17 3.11 -4.59
C ASP A 252 8.68 3.05 -4.86
N ALA A 253 9.52 3.51 -3.91
CA ALA A 253 10.98 3.44 -4.04
C ALA A 253 11.72 3.50 -2.69
N CYS A 254 13.02 3.21 -2.71
CA CYS A 254 13.96 3.55 -1.64
C CYS A 254 15.11 4.43 -2.15
N ILE A 255 15.66 5.27 -1.28
CA ILE A 255 16.97 5.90 -1.52
C ILE A 255 18.03 4.82 -1.32
N PRO A 256 18.91 4.55 -2.31
CA PRO A 256 20.00 3.60 -2.14
C PRO A 256 20.87 4.00 -0.95
N SER A 257 21.27 3.02 -0.13
CA SER A 257 22.39 3.27 0.77
C SER A 257 23.61 3.60 -0.09
N ALA A 258 24.40 4.60 0.30
CA ALA A 258 25.70 4.80 -0.35
C ALA A 258 26.48 3.49 -0.22
N ALA A 259 26.80 2.86 -1.34
CA ALA A 259 27.66 1.69 -1.34
C ALA A 259 28.98 2.09 -0.65
N PRO A 260 29.59 1.23 0.19
CA PRO A 260 31.00 1.40 0.48
C PRO A 260 31.73 1.51 -0.86
N PRO A 261 32.68 2.45 -1.03
CA PRO A 261 33.30 2.71 -2.32
C PRO A 261 33.77 1.38 -2.92
N SER A 262 33.28 1.10 -4.12
CA SER A 262 33.58 -0.14 -4.84
C SER A 262 35.06 -0.43 -4.71
N ALA A 263 35.43 -1.63 -4.25
CA ALA A 263 36.82 -2.04 -4.18
C ALA A 263 37.45 -1.77 -5.55
N ALA A 264 38.34 -0.78 -5.59
CA ALA A 264 38.90 -0.28 -6.83
C ALA A 264 39.48 -1.46 -7.62
N SER A 265 39.13 -1.53 -8.91
CA SER A 265 39.57 -2.50 -9.91
C SER A 265 40.80 -3.32 -9.47
N LYS A 266 40.58 -4.42 -8.75
CA LYS A 266 41.64 -5.40 -8.56
C LYS A 266 41.81 -6.09 -9.89
N SER A 267 43.01 -5.93 -10.45
CA SER A 267 43.48 -6.59 -11.66
C SER A 267 43.06 -8.07 -11.67
N VAL A 268 42.57 -8.52 -12.82
CA VAL A 268 42.22 -9.91 -13.10
C VAL A 268 43.36 -10.83 -12.63
N GLY A 269 43.07 -11.68 -11.64
CA GLY A 269 43.92 -12.83 -11.28
C GLY A 269 43.95 -13.84 -12.43
N SER A 270 44.91 -14.76 -12.44
CA SER A 270 45.15 -15.61 -13.62
C SER A 270 43.90 -16.41 -14.00
N ILE A 271 43.78 -16.76 -15.28
CA ILE A 271 42.74 -17.68 -15.78
C ILE A 271 42.83 -19.03 -15.03
N ASP A 272 44.01 -19.41 -14.55
CA ASP A 272 44.23 -20.63 -13.75
C ASP A 272 43.52 -20.59 -12.38
N ASP A 273 43.41 -19.42 -11.73
CA ASP A 273 42.71 -19.28 -10.45
C ASP A 273 41.19 -19.58 -10.59
N LEU A 274 40.63 -19.36 -11.79
CA LEU A 274 39.23 -19.70 -12.10
C LEU A 274 39.03 -21.20 -12.34
N ALA A 275 40.06 -21.91 -12.83
CA ALA A 275 39.99 -23.35 -13.09
C ALA A 275 39.92 -24.15 -11.78
N ASP A 276 40.71 -23.79 -10.76
CA ASP A 276 40.70 -24.45 -9.46
C ASP A 276 39.40 -24.18 -8.66
N ILE A 277 38.79 -23.01 -8.82
CA ILE A 277 37.47 -22.69 -8.25
C ILE A 277 36.36 -23.53 -8.94
N PHE A 278 36.44 -23.75 -10.25
CA PHE A 278 35.52 -24.64 -10.97
C PHE A 278 35.76 -26.14 -10.69
N ALA A 279 37.01 -26.55 -10.46
CA ALA A 279 37.35 -27.94 -10.13
C ALA A 279 36.90 -28.34 -8.72
N SER A 280 36.99 -27.41 -7.76
CA SER A 280 36.56 -27.61 -6.37
C SER A 280 35.04 -27.52 -6.16
N THR A 281 34.28 -26.94 -7.10
CA THR A 281 32.80 -26.86 -7.06
C THR A 281 32.09 -28.11 -7.59
N LYS A 282 32.61 -29.31 -7.29
CA LYS A 282 31.84 -30.58 -7.37
C LYS A 282 31.06 -30.86 -6.09
N LEU A 283 30.29 -29.87 -5.63
CA LEU A 283 29.19 -30.10 -4.69
C LEU A 283 28.02 -30.67 -5.48
N GLY A 284 27.63 -31.90 -5.18
CA GLY A 284 26.52 -32.57 -5.85
C GLY A 284 25.25 -31.71 -5.79
N ALA A 285 24.55 -31.59 -6.92
CA ALA A 285 23.33 -30.80 -7.06
C ALA A 285 22.17 -31.40 -6.24
N ARG A 286 22.22 -31.18 -4.92
CA ARG A 286 21.10 -31.41 -4.01
C ARG A 286 20.05 -30.37 -4.39
N ALA A 287 18.92 -30.84 -4.94
CA ALA A 287 17.82 -29.97 -5.34
C ALA A 287 17.50 -29.01 -4.19
N ALA A 288 17.46 -27.71 -4.49
CA ALA A 288 17.08 -26.71 -3.51
C ALA A 288 15.70 -27.09 -2.94
N PRO A 289 15.50 -27.06 -1.62
CA PRO A 289 14.20 -27.37 -1.03
C PRO A 289 13.14 -26.45 -1.65
N ALA A 290 11.99 -27.03 -2.01
CA ALA A 290 10.90 -26.25 -2.59
C ALA A 290 10.53 -25.09 -1.63
N PRO A 291 10.27 -23.87 -2.14
CA PRO A 291 9.94 -22.73 -1.30
C PRO A 291 8.74 -23.06 -0.41
N PRO A 292 8.76 -22.67 0.87
CA PRO A 292 7.67 -22.97 1.79
C PRO A 292 6.35 -22.42 1.24
N LYS A 293 5.34 -23.29 1.18
CA LYS A 293 3.98 -22.94 0.86
C LYS A 293 3.17 -22.96 2.14
N THR A 294 2.45 -21.87 2.40
CA THR A 294 1.38 -21.91 3.39
C THR A 294 0.31 -22.91 2.94
N SER A 295 -0.39 -23.47 3.91
CA SER A 295 -1.67 -24.19 3.80
C SER A 295 -2.68 -23.52 2.85
N HIS A 296 -2.59 -22.20 2.67
CA HIS A 296 -3.52 -21.38 1.90
C HIS A 296 -2.97 -20.92 0.54
N GLY A 297 -1.95 -21.60 0.02
CA GLY A 297 -1.47 -21.42 -1.36
C GLY A 297 -0.50 -20.25 -1.57
N LEU A 298 -0.24 -19.43 -0.55
CA LEU A 298 0.83 -18.44 -0.58
C LEU A 298 2.19 -19.14 -0.53
N THR A 299 2.98 -19.00 -1.60
CA THR A 299 4.37 -19.46 -1.69
C THR A 299 5.29 -18.33 -1.22
N VAL A 300 6.32 -18.65 -0.42
CA VAL A 300 7.28 -17.66 0.04
C VAL A 300 8.70 -17.99 -0.39
N VAL A 301 9.35 -17.01 -0.99
CA VAL A 301 10.77 -17.01 -1.39
C VAL A 301 11.50 -15.94 -0.56
N GLN A 302 12.81 -16.09 -0.36
CA GLN A 302 13.65 -15.03 0.24
C GLN A 302 14.39 -14.29 -0.91
N GLY A 303 14.28 -12.94 -1.08
CA GLY A 303 14.72 -12.24 -2.33
C GLY A 303 14.72 -10.67 -2.48
N GLY A 304 15.85 -9.95 -2.70
CA GLY A 304 16.08 -8.48 -2.39
C GLY A 304 17.16 -8.11 -1.32
N ALA A 305 16.95 -7.11 -0.44
CA ALA A 305 17.69 -6.85 0.84
C ALA A 305 16.88 -5.99 1.86
N ALA A 306 16.92 -6.27 3.17
CA ALA A 306 16.17 -5.49 4.18
C ALA A 306 16.67 -4.03 4.35
N ILE A 307 16.01 -3.07 3.70
CA ILE A 307 16.40 -1.65 3.76
C ILE A 307 15.77 -0.87 4.95
N PRO A 308 16.48 0.13 5.53
CA PRO A 308 15.97 0.95 6.64
C PRO A 308 14.68 1.70 6.29
N HIS A 309 13.73 1.77 7.22
CA HIS A 309 12.51 2.59 7.03
C HIS A 309 12.84 4.06 6.73
N ALA A 310 13.95 4.57 7.25
CA ALA A 310 14.42 5.93 7.00
C ALA A 310 14.64 6.27 5.51
N SER A 311 14.85 5.29 4.61
CA SER A 311 15.11 5.52 3.19
C SER A 311 13.91 5.33 2.26
N VAL A 312 12.72 4.94 2.76
CA VAL A 312 11.55 4.73 1.88
C VAL A 312 11.02 6.05 1.32
N VAL A 313 10.56 6.00 0.06
CA VAL A 313 10.13 7.15 -0.74
C VAL A 313 8.74 6.90 -1.29
N GLU A 314 7.90 7.92 -1.20
CA GLU A 314 6.66 8.08 -1.94
C GLU A 314 6.95 8.89 -3.22
N LEU A 315 6.59 8.34 -4.39
CA LEU A 315 6.72 8.97 -5.70
C LEU A 315 5.33 9.43 -6.18
N THR A 316 5.16 10.75 -6.35
CA THR A 316 3.93 11.31 -6.91
C THR A 316 4.23 12.08 -8.19
N THR A 317 3.27 12.09 -9.13
CA THR A 317 3.38 12.86 -10.37
C THR A 317 2.28 13.92 -10.47
N ARG A 318 2.60 15.07 -11.06
CA ARG A 318 1.62 16.14 -11.28
C ARG A 318 1.90 16.88 -12.58
N ALA A 319 0.82 17.18 -13.29
CA ALA A 319 0.89 18.06 -14.45
C ALA A 319 1.31 19.48 -13.99
N GLU A 320 2.22 20.11 -14.72
CA GLU A 320 2.81 21.43 -14.42
C GLU A 320 1.77 22.49 -14.03
N HIS A 321 0.69 22.61 -14.80
CA HIS A 321 -0.43 23.52 -14.56
C HIS A 321 -1.34 23.16 -13.36
N ARG A 322 -1.03 22.10 -12.59
CA ARG A 322 -1.79 21.65 -11.39
C ARG A 322 -0.88 21.39 -10.19
N VAL A 323 0.35 21.93 -10.20
CA VAL A 323 1.31 21.80 -9.09
C VAL A 323 0.92 22.67 -7.89
N ALA A 324 0.36 23.86 -8.13
CA ALA A 324 -0.17 24.72 -7.08
C ALA A 324 -1.37 24.06 -6.38
N ASP A 325 -2.25 23.41 -7.16
CA ASP A 325 -3.44 22.69 -6.68
C ASP A 325 -3.11 21.26 -6.21
N PHE A 326 -1.94 21.04 -5.60
CA PHE A 326 -1.61 19.72 -5.06
C PHE A 326 -2.41 19.47 -3.78
N ASP A 327 -3.31 18.49 -3.83
CA ASP A 327 -4.23 18.18 -2.73
C ASP A 327 -3.51 17.51 -1.57
N TRP A 328 -3.00 18.35 -0.66
CA TRP A 328 -2.36 17.92 0.56
C TRP A 328 -3.32 17.27 1.57
N LYS A 329 -4.64 17.49 1.49
CA LYS A 329 -5.60 16.81 2.36
C LYS A 329 -5.71 15.33 2.00
N ASP A 330 -5.72 15.00 0.70
CA ASP A 330 -5.68 13.60 0.27
C ASP A 330 -4.28 12.98 0.36
N ALA A 331 -3.23 13.76 0.07
CA ALA A 331 -1.86 13.26 -0.01
C ALA A 331 -1.16 13.12 1.36
N TYR A 332 -1.33 14.04 2.32
CA TYR A 332 -0.61 13.95 3.59
C TYR A 332 -0.96 12.70 4.43
N PRO A 333 -2.23 12.24 4.50
CA PRO A 333 -2.56 10.97 5.16
C PRO A 333 -1.87 9.73 4.57
N GLN A 334 -1.38 9.80 3.32
CA GLN A 334 -0.49 8.78 2.76
C GLN A 334 0.77 8.66 3.61
N LEU A 335 1.51 9.77 3.73
CA LEU A 335 2.79 9.87 4.42
C LEU A 335 2.65 9.71 5.94
N PHE A 336 1.57 10.21 6.52
CA PHE A 336 1.34 10.14 7.97
C PHE A 336 1.12 8.69 8.43
N PHE A 337 0.21 7.93 7.82
CA PHE A 337 -0.09 6.57 8.27
C PHE A 337 0.98 5.53 7.89
N SER A 338 1.79 5.78 6.87
CA SER A 338 2.96 4.96 6.57
C SER A 338 4.25 5.42 7.26
N GLN A 339 4.23 6.60 7.87
CA GLN A 339 5.43 7.33 8.29
C GLN A 339 6.51 7.41 7.19
N THR A 340 6.11 7.49 5.91
CA THR A 340 7.05 7.52 4.76
C THR A 340 7.90 8.79 4.84
N PRO A 341 9.23 8.71 5.05
CA PRO A 341 10.04 9.88 5.35
C PRO A 341 10.24 10.82 4.16
N HIS A 342 10.19 10.32 2.93
CA HIS A 342 10.50 11.08 1.72
C HIS A 342 9.32 11.11 0.76
N HIS A 343 9.00 12.29 0.22
CA HIS A 343 7.96 12.45 -0.80
C HIS A 343 8.52 13.24 -1.99
N PHE A 344 8.65 12.60 -3.15
CA PHE A 344 9.19 13.20 -4.36
C PHE A 344 8.06 13.47 -5.36
N LEU A 345 7.73 14.76 -5.54
CA LEU A 345 6.71 15.21 -6.48
C LEU A 345 7.35 15.55 -7.82
N ALA A 346 7.17 14.69 -8.81
CA ALA A 346 7.68 14.88 -10.16
C ALA A 346 6.70 15.67 -11.02
N VAL A 347 7.18 16.78 -11.58
CA VAL A 347 6.39 17.72 -12.39
C VAL A 347 6.57 17.41 -13.86
N HIS A 348 5.47 17.29 -14.60
CA HIS A 348 5.51 16.97 -16.03
C HIS A 348 4.54 17.79 -16.88
N ASN A 349 4.85 17.86 -18.18
CA ASN A 349 3.90 18.21 -19.23
C ASN A 349 3.79 17.02 -20.19
N ARG A 350 2.65 16.31 -20.15
CA ARG A 350 2.37 15.11 -20.98
C ARG A 350 3.53 14.09 -21.02
N GLY A 351 3.99 13.66 -19.84
CA GLY A 351 5.11 12.71 -19.70
C GLY A 351 6.52 13.28 -19.86
N ARG A 352 6.68 14.54 -20.30
CA ARG A 352 7.96 15.25 -20.23
C ARG A 352 8.15 15.79 -18.82
N PHE A 353 8.95 15.10 -18.01
CA PHE A 353 9.28 15.53 -16.66
C PHE A 353 10.32 16.65 -16.69
N SER A 354 10.10 17.72 -15.93
CA SER A 354 10.93 18.93 -15.90
C SER A 354 11.59 19.17 -14.54
N ALA A 355 10.97 18.73 -13.45
CA ALA A 355 11.48 18.90 -12.08
C ALA A 355 11.01 17.76 -11.16
N VAL A 356 11.74 17.55 -10.05
CA VAL A 356 11.33 16.66 -8.95
C VAL A 356 11.47 17.43 -7.63
N HIS A 357 10.34 17.82 -7.05
CA HIS A 357 10.30 18.52 -5.76
C HIS A 357 10.36 17.51 -4.62
N LYS A 358 11.51 17.42 -3.96
CA LYS A 358 11.76 16.49 -2.85
C LYS A 358 11.39 17.13 -1.52
N ARG A 359 10.56 16.43 -0.75
CA ARG A 359 10.08 16.83 0.58
C ARG A 359 10.43 15.77 1.60
N LYS A 360 10.54 16.17 2.88
CA LYS A 360 10.75 15.24 4.00
C LYS A 360 9.60 15.35 5.00
N LEU A 361 9.08 14.22 5.48
CA LEU A 361 8.10 14.18 6.56
C LEU A 361 8.67 14.89 7.79
N GLY A 362 7.84 15.70 8.44
CA GLY A 362 8.28 16.55 9.55
C GLY A 362 9.14 17.77 9.15
N ALA A 363 9.40 18.05 7.87
CA ALA A 363 9.98 19.34 7.43
C ALA A 363 8.98 20.50 7.63
N SER A 364 9.46 21.76 7.58
CA SER A 364 8.63 22.96 7.84
C SER A 364 7.36 23.03 6.98
N GLU A 365 7.46 22.71 5.68
CA GLU A 365 6.34 22.67 4.75
C GLU A 365 5.30 21.60 5.14
N LEU A 366 5.72 20.38 5.50
CA LEU A 366 4.81 19.29 5.83
C LEU A 366 4.25 19.41 7.25
N ARG A 367 4.98 20.03 8.19
CA ARG A 367 4.44 20.44 9.50
C ARG A 367 3.38 21.54 9.39
N ALA A 368 3.39 22.33 8.31
CA ALA A 368 2.31 23.28 8.04
C ALA A 368 1.04 22.57 7.56
N VAL A 369 1.20 21.62 6.62
CA VAL A 369 0.12 20.74 6.17
C VAL A 369 -0.48 19.94 7.35
N GLU A 370 0.36 19.31 8.16
CA GLU A 370 -0.03 18.55 9.34
C GLU A 370 -0.96 19.34 10.27
N ARG A 371 -0.57 20.58 10.64
CA ARG A 371 -1.39 21.46 11.49
C ARG A 371 -2.78 21.73 10.92
N THR A 372 -2.95 21.75 9.60
CA THR A 372 -4.28 21.92 8.97
C THR A 372 -5.13 20.64 8.99
N ILE A 373 -4.51 19.47 9.16
CA ILE A 373 -5.15 18.14 9.10
C ILE A 373 -5.36 17.55 10.51
N GLN A 374 -4.64 18.05 11.53
CA GLN A 374 -4.80 17.66 12.93
C GLN A 374 -6.26 17.63 13.45
N PRO A 375 -7.17 18.59 13.11
CA PRO A 375 -8.58 18.50 13.51
C PRO A 375 -9.28 17.22 13.01
N SER A 376 -8.95 16.77 11.79
CA SER A 376 -9.50 15.55 11.20
C SER A 376 -8.82 14.29 11.76
N LEU A 377 -7.50 14.33 12.01
CA LEU A 377 -6.80 13.24 12.68
C LEU A 377 -7.34 12.98 14.10
N LYS A 378 -7.71 14.02 14.86
CA LYS A 378 -8.34 13.87 16.18
C LYS A 378 -9.68 13.13 16.11
N LYS A 379 -10.53 13.51 15.13
CA LYS A 379 -11.81 12.82 14.86
C LYS A 379 -11.58 11.37 14.42
N PHE A 380 -10.56 11.13 13.60
CA PHE A 380 -10.14 9.81 13.14
C PHE A 380 -9.66 8.92 14.29
N ARG A 381 -8.81 9.44 15.18
CA ARG A 381 -8.35 8.72 16.36
C ARG A 381 -9.52 8.31 17.25
N ALA A 382 -10.49 9.20 17.48
CA ALA A 382 -11.71 8.88 18.21
C ALA A 382 -12.62 7.89 17.45
N ALA A 383 -12.68 7.95 16.12
CA ALA A 383 -13.46 6.99 15.32
C ALA A 383 -12.87 5.57 15.43
N LEU A 384 -11.56 5.44 15.53
CA LEU A 384 -10.91 4.15 15.79
C LEU A 384 -11.25 3.58 17.17
N ASP A 385 -11.39 4.40 18.23
CA ASP A 385 -11.88 3.91 19.54
C ASP A 385 -13.31 3.35 19.42
N VAL A 386 -14.20 4.05 18.71
CA VAL A 386 -15.59 3.62 18.47
C VAL A 386 -15.63 2.31 17.67
N ILE A 387 -14.82 2.20 16.61
CA ILE A 387 -14.70 0.98 15.79
C ILE A 387 -14.16 -0.18 16.64
N LYS A 388 -13.10 0.05 17.44
CA LYS A 388 -12.52 -0.98 18.31
C LYS A 388 -13.55 -1.47 19.31
N ALA A 389 -14.18 -0.56 20.05
CA ALA A 389 -15.20 -0.89 21.05
C ALA A 389 -16.38 -1.65 20.43
N LEU A 390 -16.79 -1.30 19.22
CA LEU A 390 -17.85 -1.98 18.49
C LEU A 390 -17.46 -3.42 18.13
N VAL A 391 -16.27 -3.64 17.56
CA VAL A 391 -15.79 -4.97 17.17
C VAL A 391 -15.57 -5.84 18.42
N VAL A 392 -14.94 -5.31 19.47
CA VAL A 392 -14.76 -6.00 20.75
C VAL A 392 -16.09 -6.42 21.38
N LYS A 393 -17.11 -5.55 21.35
CA LYS A 393 -18.46 -5.86 21.86
C LYS A 393 -19.13 -7.05 21.15
N HIS A 394 -18.85 -7.27 19.86
CA HIS A 394 -19.38 -8.41 19.10
C HIS A 394 -18.51 -9.68 19.22
N GLY A 395 -17.32 -9.56 19.80
CA GLY A 395 -16.41 -10.66 20.09
C GLY A 395 -15.83 -11.37 18.86
N GLN A 396 -15.04 -12.43 19.10
CA GLN A 396 -14.34 -13.20 18.07
C GLN A 396 -15.25 -13.94 17.08
N ARG A 397 -16.54 -14.12 17.41
CA ARG A 397 -17.56 -14.66 16.49
C ARG A 397 -18.21 -13.60 15.60
N GLY A 398 -18.07 -12.31 15.94
CA GLY A 398 -18.58 -11.21 15.13
C GLY A 398 -17.87 -11.10 13.79
N ARG A 399 -18.62 -11.00 12.70
CA ARG A 399 -18.12 -10.71 11.34
C ARG A 399 -18.76 -9.41 10.90
N LEU A 400 -18.10 -8.29 11.21
CA LEU A 400 -18.64 -6.96 10.94
C LEU A 400 -18.08 -6.40 9.63
N THR A 401 -18.78 -5.45 9.04
CA THR A 401 -18.32 -4.77 7.83
C THR A 401 -18.72 -3.30 7.91
N LEU A 402 -17.74 -2.42 7.71
CA LEU A 402 -17.98 -1.01 7.47
C LEU A 402 -18.29 -0.81 5.99
N VAL A 403 -19.40 -0.14 5.70
CA VAL A 403 -19.77 0.33 4.36
C VAL A 403 -19.97 1.84 4.42
N CYS A 404 -19.15 2.58 3.69
CA CYS A 404 -19.44 3.97 3.36
C CYS A 404 -20.20 3.98 2.03
N ARG A 405 -21.40 4.56 2.03
CA ARG A 405 -22.19 4.85 0.83
C ARG A 405 -22.79 6.24 0.95
N ASP A 406 -22.65 7.06 -0.10
CA ASP A 406 -23.12 8.46 -0.12
C ASP A 406 -22.66 9.28 1.11
N GLY A 407 -21.40 9.06 1.54
CA GLY A 407 -20.82 9.70 2.72
C GLY A 407 -21.32 9.21 4.09
N LYS A 408 -22.27 8.28 4.14
CA LYS A 408 -22.76 7.67 5.39
C LYS A 408 -22.01 6.37 5.67
N LEU A 409 -21.39 6.25 6.84
CA LEU A 409 -20.67 5.05 7.27
C LEU A 409 -21.58 4.18 8.15
N ALA A 410 -22.02 3.05 7.62
CA ALA A 410 -22.84 2.08 8.34
C ALA A 410 -22.08 0.77 8.59
N VAL A 411 -22.49 0.06 9.64
CA VAL A 411 -21.94 -1.22 10.05
C VAL A 411 -22.98 -2.30 9.77
N PHE A 412 -22.55 -3.36 9.09
CA PHE A 412 -23.36 -4.54 8.77
C PHE A 412 -22.72 -5.79 9.37
N GLU A 413 -23.53 -6.83 9.56
CA GLU A 413 -23.03 -8.20 9.76
C GLU A 413 -22.82 -8.88 8.40
N ARG A 414 -21.75 -9.66 8.27
CA ARG A 414 -21.59 -10.60 7.15
C ARG A 414 -22.53 -11.80 7.32
N GLU A 415 -23.03 -12.34 6.22
CA GLU A 415 -23.83 -13.56 6.21
C GLU A 415 -22.97 -14.79 6.54
N SER A 416 -21.73 -14.81 6.06
CA SER A 416 -20.75 -15.87 6.29
C SER A 416 -20.00 -15.68 7.59
N SER A 417 -19.87 -16.76 8.37
CA SER A 417 -19.02 -16.85 9.56
C SER A 417 -17.51 -17.01 9.25
N ALA A 418 -17.13 -17.21 7.99
CA ALA A 418 -15.75 -17.48 7.60
C ALA A 418 -14.79 -16.35 8.01
N ASN A 419 -13.64 -16.75 8.55
CA ASN A 419 -12.55 -15.88 8.96
C ASN A 419 -11.94 -15.14 7.75
N CYS A 420 -11.41 -13.94 7.98
CA CYS A 420 -10.64 -13.18 6.98
C CYS A 420 -9.16 -13.58 6.94
N LEU A 421 -8.76 -14.54 7.77
CA LEU A 421 -7.45 -15.18 7.82
C LEU A 421 -7.64 -16.68 8.10
N PRO A 422 -6.65 -17.53 7.79
CA PRO A 422 -6.60 -18.92 8.21
C PRO A 422 -6.79 -19.12 9.72
N ASP A 423 -7.40 -20.21 10.14
CA ASP A 423 -7.66 -20.51 11.56
C ASP A 423 -6.35 -20.62 12.36
N GLU A 424 -5.33 -21.26 11.79
CA GLU A 424 -3.99 -21.38 12.37
C GLU A 424 -3.21 -20.05 12.41
N VAL A 425 -3.69 -19.02 11.70
CA VAL A 425 -3.13 -17.66 11.74
C VAL A 425 -3.93 -16.79 12.72
N ILE A 426 -5.25 -16.96 12.81
CA ILE A 426 -6.08 -16.37 13.87
C ILE A 426 -5.59 -16.83 15.25
N ALA A 427 -5.28 -18.12 15.40
CA ALA A 427 -4.80 -18.73 16.65
C ALA A 427 -3.54 -18.08 17.23
N ARG A 428 -2.74 -17.36 16.42
CA ARG A 428 -1.52 -16.66 16.87
C ARG A 428 -1.81 -15.40 17.68
N PHE A 429 -3.02 -14.86 17.56
CA PHE A 429 -3.47 -13.69 18.33
C PHE A 429 -4.09 -14.08 19.68
N GLU A 430 -4.33 -15.38 19.91
CA GLU A 430 -4.86 -15.90 21.18
C GLU A 430 -3.69 -16.12 22.17
N ASN A 431 -3.94 -15.92 23.47
CA ASN A 431 -2.96 -16.12 24.56
C ASN A 431 -2.92 -17.59 25.03
#